data_AF-A0A940R9W1-F1
#
_entry.id   AF-A0A940R9W1-F1
#
_cell.length_a   1.000
_cell.length_b   1.000
_cell.length_c   1.000
_cell.angle_alpha   90.00
_cell.angle_beta   90.00
_cell.angle_gamma   90.00
#
_symmetry.space_group_name_H-M   'P 1'
#
loop_
_entity.id
_entity.type
_entity.pdbx_description
1 polymer ?
#
loop_
_entity_poly.entity_id
_entity_poly.type
_entity_poly.pdbx_seq_one_letter_code
_entity_poly.pdbx_strand_id
1 'polypeptide(L)' 'MVIKGLMSLAVLLAGATSFAAIKTENVEYKEGKTQLEGYMAYDDSITTPRPAVLIVHQWMGLSDNEKMRAQM' A
#
# COMPACT_ATOMS: atom_id res chain seq x y z
N MET A 1 -41.60 21.35 4.92
CA MET A 1 -40.43 21.93 4.23
C MET A 1 -39.10 21.72 4.98
N VAL A 2 -39.12 21.61 6.32
CA VAL A 2 -37.92 21.46 7.18
C VAL A 2 -37.27 20.05 7.12
N ILE A 3 -38.08 18.99 7.01
CA ILE A 3 -37.61 17.59 6.99
C ILE A 3 -36.78 17.25 5.73
N LYS A 4 -37.08 17.87 4.58
CA LYS A 4 -36.32 17.68 3.33
C LYS A 4 -34.91 18.29 3.43
N GLY A 5 -34.74 19.42 4.12
CA GLY A 5 -33.44 20.06 4.32
C GLY A 5 -32.52 19.27 5.26
N LEU A 6 -33.08 18.65 6.29
CA LEU A 6 -32.32 17.82 7.24
C LEU A 6 -31.80 16.53 6.59
N MET A 7 -32.56 15.96 5.63
CA MET A 7 -32.15 14.78 4.88
C MET A 7 -31.05 15.07 3.85
N SER A 8 -31.06 16.25 3.22
CA SER A 8 -29.99 16.68 2.31
C SER A 8 -28.66 16.96 3.02
N LEU A 9 -28.68 17.44 4.26
CA LEU A 9 -27.44 17.71 5.01
C LEU A 9 -26.72 16.42 5.44
N ALA A 10 -27.47 15.35 5.72
CA ALA A 10 -26.90 14.05 6.09
C ALA A 10 -26.14 13.36 4.93
N VAL A 11 -26.54 13.61 3.68
CA VAL A 11 -25.89 13.03 2.49
C VAL A 11 -24.54 13.68 2.20
N LEU A 12 -24.34 14.95 2.56
CA LEU A 12 -23.05 15.65 2.41
C LEU A 12 -21.97 15.17 3.40
N LEU A 13 -22.36 14.65 4.56
CA LEU A 13 -21.45 14.07 5.56
C LEU A 13 -21.04 12.63 5.24
N ALA A 14 -21.67 11.98 4.25
CA ALA A 14 -21.41 10.58 3.87
C ALA A 14 -20.32 10.43 2.79
N GLY A 15 -19.66 11.52 2.39
CA GLY A 15 -18.47 11.47 1.53
C GLY A 15 -17.27 10.89 2.27
N ALA A 16 -17.27 9.59 2.51
CA ALA A 16 -16.14 8.88 3.10
C ALA A 16 -14.93 9.04 2.18
N THR A 17 -13.86 9.61 2.72
CA THR A 17 -12.55 9.66 2.07
C THR A 17 -12.04 8.24 1.88
N SER A 18 -12.11 7.71 0.66
CA SER A 18 -11.45 6.45 0.32
C SER A 18 -9.96 6.71 0.20
N PHE A 19 -9.20 6.39 1.25
CA PHE A 19 -7.75 6.33 1.16
C PHE A 19 -7.38 4.97 0.58
N ALA A 20 -6.86 4.94 -0.65
CA ALA A 20 -6.17 3.76 -1.18
C ALA A 20 -4.89 3.60 -0.35
N ALA A 21 -4.96 2.75 0.68
CA ALA A 21 -3.83 2.50 1.56
C ALA A 21 -2.88 1.51 0.87
N ILE A 22 -1.64 1.93 0.65
CA ILE A 22 -0.59 1.00 0.22
C ILE A 22 -0.30 0.06 1.39
N LYS A 23 -0.51 -1.23 1.17
CA LYS A 23 -0.15 -2.26 2.13
C LYS A 23 1.34 -2.56 2.01
N THR A 24 1.99 -2.76 3.15
CA THR A 24 3.42 -3.06 3.18
C THR A 24 3.71 -4.23 4.10
N GLU A 25 4.68 -5.07 3.72
CA GLU A 25 5.12 -6.20 4.53
C GLU A 25 6.57 -6.56 4.26
N ASN A 26 7.23 -7.12 5.28
CA ASN A 26 8.52 -7.75 5.13
C ASN A 26 8.31 -9.17 4.62
N VAL A 27 9.05 -9.54 3.58
CA VAL A 27 8.93 -10.84 2.91
C VAL A 27 10.21 -11.62 3.14
N GLU A 28 10.10 -12.75 3.82
CA GLU A 28 11.20 -13.67 4.00
C GLU A 28 11.29 -14.61 2.79
N TYR A 29 12.48 -14.78 2.22
CA TYR A 29 12.71 -15.68 1.08
C TYR A 29 14.06 -16.38 1.19
N LYS A 30 14.29 -17.38 0.34
CA LYS A 30 15.52 -18.19 0.36
C LYS A 30 16.22 -18.16 -0.98
N GLU A 31 17.54 -18.01 -0.92
CA GLU A 31 18.43 -18.29 -2.03
C GLU A 31 19.37 -19.43 -1.63
N GLY A 32 19.07 -20.64 -2.13
CA GLY A 32 19.77 -21.86 -1.71
C GLY A 32 19.56 -22.14 -0.22
N LYS A 33 20.63 -21.99 0.57
CA LYS A 33 20.62 -22.16 2.03
C LYS A 33 20.54 -20.84 2.80
N THR A 34 20.65 -19.71 2.11
CA THR A 34 20.66 -18.39 2.73
C THR A 34 19.24 -17.89 2.92
N GLN A 35 18.92 -17.50 4.16
CA GLN A 35 17.69 -16.78 4.45
C GLN A 35 17.88 -15.29 4.15
N LEU A 36 16.96 -14.73 3.38
CA LEU A 36 16.97 -13.35 2.94
C LEU A 36 15.65 -12.68 3.34
N GLU A 37 15.66 -11.36 3.43
CA GLU A 37 14.51 -10.54 3.74
C GLU A 37 14.36 -9.45 2.68
N GLY A 38 13.13 -9.23 2.25
CA GLY A 38 12.73 -8.20 1.30
C GLY A 38 11.61 -7.35 1.87
N TYR A 39 11.24 -6.31 1.14
CA TYR A 39 10.14 -5.42 1.48
C TYR A 39 9.22 -5.26 0.29
N MET A 40 7.94 -5.48 0.51
CA MET A 40 6.92 -5.41 -0.54
C MET A 40 5.88 -4.36 -0.17
N ALA A 41 5.59 -3.50 -1.15
CA ALA A 41 4.52 -2.52 -1.08
C ALA A 41 3.55 -2.80 -2.24
N TYR A 42 2.25 -2.91 -1.95
CA TYR A 42 1.24 -3.26 -2.95
C TYR A 42 -0.15 -2.74 -2.57
N ASP A 43 -0.99 -2.59 -3.58
CA ASP A 43 -2.43 -2.39 -3.43
C ASP A 43 -3.10 -3.76 -3.28
N ASP A 44 -3.72 -4.01 -2.12
CA ASP A 44 -4.37 -5.28 -1.78
C ASP A 44 -5.79 -5.44 -2.36
N SER A 45 -6.35 -4.38 -2.96
CA SER A 45 -7.60 -4.45 -3.70
C SER A 45 -7.44 -5.17 -5.05
N ILE A 46 -6.22 -5.25 -5.57
CA ILE A 46 -5.91 -5.87 -6.86
C ILE A 46 -5.50 -7.33 -6.66
N THR A 47 -6.34 -8.25 -7.14
CA THR A 47 -6.16 -9.71 -6.98
C THR A 47 -5.70 -10.41 -8.26
N THR A 48 -5.60 -9.70 -9.38
CA THR A 48 -5.14 -10.24 -10.66
C THR A 48 -3.61 -10.13 -10.82
N PRO A 49 -2.96 -11.05 -11.54
CA PRO A 49 -1.53 -10.95 -11.84
C PRO A 49 -1.18 -9.64 -12.56
N ARG A 50 -0.03 -9.06 -12.20
CA ARG A 50 0.48 -7.81 -12.77
C ARG A 50 2.02 -7.79 -12.76
N PRO A 51 2.65 -6.95 -13.60
CA PRO A 51 4.09 -6.73 -13.51
C PRO A 51 4.51 -6.25 -12.12
N ALA A 52 5.68 -6.71 -11.68
CA ALA A 52 6.32 -6.26 -10.45
C ALA A 52 7.58 -5.46 -10.78
N VAL A 53 7.88 -4.47 -9.94
CA VAL A 53 9.13 -3.70 -10.02
C VAL A 53 10.04 -4.15 -8.89
N LEU A 54 11.26 -4.57 -9.23
CA LEU A 54 12.28 -4.92 -8.24
C LEU A 54 13.16 -3.71 -7.98
N ILE A 55 13.22 -3.28 -6.71
CA ILE A 55 14.12 -2.22 -6.25
C ILE A 55 15.32 -2.89 -5.57
N VAL A 56 16.50 -2.71 -6.14
CA VAL A 56 17.75 -3.23 -5.57
C VAL A 56 18.35 -2.15 -4.66
N HIS A 57 18.61 -2.51 -3.41
CA HIS A 57 19.17 -1.59 -2.44
C HIS A 57 20.66 -1.29 -2.70
N GLN A 58 21.13 -0.22 -2.08
CA GLN A 58 22.53 0.17 -2.07
C GLN A 58 23.41 -0.73 -1.18
N TRP A 59 24.72 -0.47 -1.12
CA TRP A 59 25.69 -1.37 -0.47
C TRP A 59 25.43 -1.61 1.03
N MET A 60 24.73 -0.70 1.73
CA MET A 60 24.43 -0.85 3.17
C MET A 60 23.21 -1.74 3.45
N GLY A 61 22.57 -2.31 2.44
CA GLY A 61 21.34 -3.07 2.62
C GLY A 61 20.08 -2.22 2.46
N LEU A 62 18.94 -2.83 2.76
CA LEU A 62 17.62 -2.20 2.68
C LEU A 62 17.45 -1.12 3.76
N SER A 63 17.30 0.14 3.34
CA SER A 63 17.08 1.29 4.22
C SER A 63 15.70 1.94 4.01
N ASP A 64 15.41 2.98 4.78
CA ASP A 64 14.16 3.73 4.66
C ASP A 64 13.99 4.41 3.30
N ASN A 65 15.10 4.75 2.62
CA ASN A 65 15.04 5.32 1.29
C ASN A 65 14.41 4.34 0.29
N GLU A 66 14.85 3.07 0.28
CA GLU A 66 14.30 2.07 -0.65
C GLU A 66 12.85 1.72 -0.30
N LYS A 67 12.51 1.63 0.99
CA LYS A 67 11.12 1.42 1.45
C LYS A 67 10.21 2.55 1.01
N MET A 68 10.65 3.80 1.16
CA MET A 68 9.95 4.98 0.68
C MET A 68 9.74 4.90 -0.84
N ARG A 69 10.76 4.51 -1.61
CA ARG A 69 10.63 4.35 -3.08
C ARG A 69 9.66 3.24 -3.48
N ALA A 70 9.53 2.20 -2.67
CA ALA A 70 8.57 1.13 -2.93
C ALA A 70 7.11 1.57 -2.69
N GLN A 71 6.87 2.55 -1.82
CA GLN A 71 5.52 3.02 -1.47
C GLN A 71 5.01 4.19 -2.34
N MET A 72 5.89 4.81 -3.14
CA MET A 72 5.61 5.99 -3.95
C MET A 72 4.96 5.67 -5.30
#